data_AF-A0A853GMW4-F1
#
_entry.id   AF-A0A853GMW4-F1
#
_cell.length_a   1.000
_cell.length_b   1.000
_cell.length_c   1.000
_cell.angle_alpha   90.00
_cell.angle_beta   90.00
_cell.angle_gamma   90.00
#
_symmetry.space_group_name_H-M   'P 1'
#
loop_
_entity.id
_entity.type
_entity.pdbx_description
1 polymer ?
#
loop_
_entity_poly.entity_id
_entity_poly.type
_entity_poly.pdbx_seq_one_letter_code
_entity_poly.pdbx_strand_id
1 'polypeptide(L)'
;MPVSLNEGRLIFQFPDDAIVSQYDDWAFYRNQFNSCFGGTKAIDLLYVDAEATWLIEVKDYRTNRRTKAIDLGSEVATKVRDTLAGLVAAKSNANEHQERRWARQALAKRRINVVLHLEQPIKHSKLFPRVVDPANLKIKLGQTLSAVDAHPKIVDQHNLSANMSWTVTG
;
A
#
# COMPACT_ATOMS: atom_id res chain seq x y z
N MET A 1 15.81 -1.96 16.82
CA MET A 1 15.09 -3.22 16.60
C MET A 1 14.21 -3.07 15.37
N PRO A 2 14.14 -4.08 14.49
CA PRO A 2 13.34 -4.02 13.27
C PRO A 2 11.89 -3.74 13.61
N VAL A 3 11.24 -2.93 12.78
CA VAL A 3 9.83 -2.56 12.97
C VAL A 3 8.97 -3.62 12.33
N SER A 4 8.11 -4.26 13.13
CA SER A 4 7.17 -5.28 12.66
C SER A 4 5.76 -4.71 12.61
N LEU A 5 5.12 -4.81 11.44
CA LEU A 5 3.70 -4.48 11.25
C LEU A 5 2.94 -5.73 10.83
N ASN A 6 1.74 -5.90 11.39
CA ASN A 6 0.86 -7.02 11.04
C ASN A 6 -0.28 -6.51 10.16
N GLU A 7 -0.50 -7.14 9.01
CA GLU A 7 -1.67 -6.91 8.17
C GLU A 7 -2.39 -8.25 7.95
N GLY A 8 -3.46 -8.46 8.70
CA GLY A 8 -4.11 -9.77 8.81
C GLY A 8 -3.17 -10.84 9.36
N ARG A 9 -2.80 -11.82 8.53
CA ARG A 9 -1.87 -12.91 8.89
C ARG A 9 -0.43 -12.66 8.45
N LEU A 10 -0.21 -11.62 7.65
CA LEU A 10 1.10 -11.29 7.12
C LEU A 10 1.83 -10.38 8.11
N ILE A 11 3.08 -10.72 8.37
CA ILE A 11 4.00 -9.94 9.21
C ILE A 11 5.02 -9.31 8.27
N PHE A 12 5.07 -7.99 8.24
CA PHE A 12 6.05 -7.20 7.50
C PHE A 12 7.14 -6.76 8.46
N GLN A 13 8.40 -7.07 8.15
CA GLN A 13 9.56 -6.66 8.95
C GLN A 13 10.39 -5.64 8.18
N PHE A 14 10.50 -4.43 8.73
CA PHE A 14 11.22 -3.31 8.14
C PHE A 14 12.50 -2.98 8.94
N PRO A 15 13.51 -2.38 8.29
CA PRO A 15 14.68 -1.84 8.97
C PRO A 15 14.34 -0.71 9.96
N ASP A 16 15.18 -0.56 11.00
CA ASP A 16 14.99 0.38 12.12
C ASP A 16 15.04 1.85 11.73
N ASP A 17 15.71 2.17 10.64
CA ASP A 17 16.11 3.52 10.23
C ASP A 17 15.08 4.22 9.36
N ALA A 18 13.91 3.60 9.17
CA ALA A 18 12.88 4.05 8.27
C ALA A 18 11.58 4.39 8.98
N ILE A 19 10.77 5.22 8.32
CA ILE A 19 9.40 5.47 8.76
C ILE A 19 8.55 4.31 8.27
N VAL A 20 7.83 3.67 9.18
CA VAL A 20 6.89 2.60 8.86
C VAL A 20 5.61 2.85 9.63
N SER A 21 4.46 2.81 8.95
CA SER A 21 3.18 3.00 9.62
C SER A 21 2.03 2.38 8.83
N GLN A 22 0.98 1.97 9.53
CA GLN A 22 -0.32 1.63 8.94
C GLN A 22 -1.06 2.94 8.67
N TYR A 23 -1.13 3.36 7.40
CA TYR A 23 -1.63 4.68 7.05
C TYR A 23 -3.14 4.79 7.21
N ASP A 24 -3.87 3.72 6.89
CA ASP A 24 -5.32 3.63 7.10
C ASP A 24 -5.72 3.67 8.58
N ASP A 25 -4.76 3.47 9.48
CA ASP A 25 -4.91 3.60 10.93
C ASP A 25 -4.49 4.96 11.51
N TRP A 26 -4.02 5.90 10.68
CA TRP A 26 -3.72 7.26 11.15
C TRP A 26 -4.97 7.95 11.70
N ALA A 27 -4.81 8.62 12.84
CA ALA A 27 -5.87 9.39 13.47
C ALA A 27 -6.38 10.51 12.55
N PHE A 28 -5.48 11.19 11.82
CA PHE A 28 -5.89 12.18 10.83
C PHE A 28 -6.71 11.55 9.70
N TYR A 29 -6.28 10.41 9.17
CA TYR A 29 -7.04 9.76 8.09
C TYR A 29 -8.42 9.34 8.59
N ARG A 30 -8.51 8.56 9.67
CA ARG A 30 -9.78 8.01 10.16
C ARG A 30 -10.77 9.07 10.61
N ASN A 31 -10.29 10.10 11.31
CA ASN A 31 -11.15 11.05 11.99
C ASN A 31 -11.38 12.36 11.22
N GLN A 32 -10.59 12.66 10.18
CA GLN A 32 -10.69 13.92 9.45
C GLN A 32 -10.76 13.72 7.93
N PHE A 33 -9.82 12.98 7.36
CA PHE A 33 -9.71 12.91 5.89
C PHE A 33 -10.67 11.91 5.25
N ASN A 34 -10.99 10.79 5.92
CA ASN A 34 -11.79 9.71 5.35
C ASN A 34 -13.17 10.17 4.87
N SER A 35 -13.84 11.07 5.61
CA SER A 35 -15.16 11.60 5.24
C SER A 35 -15.14 12.66 4.14
N CYS A 36 -13.97 13.15 3.74
CA CYS A 36 -13.84 14.16 2.69
C CYS A 36 -14.20 13.58 1.31
N PHE A 37 -14.61 14.45 0.38
CA PHE A 37 -14.87 14.09 -1.04
C PHE A 37 -15.90 12.96 -1.25
N GLY A 38 -16.83 12.78 -0.30
CA GLY A 38 -17.82 11.70 -0.36
C GLY A 38 -17.29 10.33 0.10
N GLY A 39 -16.12 10.30 0.73
CA GLY A 39 -15.46 9.09 1.19
C GLY A 39 -14.17 8.85 0.43
N THR A 40 -13.04 8.85 1.13
CA THR A 40 -11.73 8.53 0.56
C THR A 40 -11.33 7.08 0.86
N LYS A 41 -10.26 6.61 0.22
CA LYS A 41 -9.63 5.32 0.53
C LYS A 41 -8.18 5.53 0.95
N ALA A 42 -7.65 4.59 1.72
CA ALA A 42 -6.26 4.60 2.17
C ALA A 42 -5.55 3.34 1.70
N ILE A 43 -4.26 3.48 1.40
CA ILE A 43 -3.33 2.37 1.34
C ILE A 43 -3.13 1.80 2.75
N ASP A 44 -2.82 0.52 2.85
CA ASP A 44 -2.66 -0.13 4.15
C ASP A 44 -1.36 0.35 4.84
N LEU A 45 -0.19 0.26 4.17
CA LEU A 45 1.11 0.64 4.77
C LEU A 45 1.82 1.79 4.03
N LEU A 46 2.39 2.70 4.80
CA LEU A 46 3.35 3.72 4.37
C LEU A 46 4.74 3.36 4.88
N TYR A 47 5.68 3.22 3.95
CA TYR A 47 7.10 3.02 4.26
C TYR A 47 7.94 4.11 3.61
N VAL A 48 8.87 4.73 4.35
CA VAL A 48 9.75 5.78 3.83
C VAL A 48 11.18 5.49 4.26
N ASP A 49 12.02 5.15 3.28
CA ASP A 49 13.45 4.91 3.47
C ASP A 49 14.28 6.15 3.07
N ALA A 50 15.59 5.99 2.86
CA ALA A 50 16.46 7.08 2.41
C ALA A 50 16.07 7.63 1.03
N GLU A 51 15.66 6.77 0.10
CA GLU A 51 15.53 7.04 -1.33
C GLU A 51 14.09 7.37 -1.76
N ALA A 52 13.10 6.71 -1.18
CA ALA A 52 11.75 6.66 -1.69
C ALA A 52 10.66 6.62 -0.61
N THR A 53 9.46 7.01 -1.02
CA THR A 53 8.21 6.67 -0.32
C THR A 53 7.58 5.48 -1.02
N TRP A 54 7.19 4.49 -0.24
CA TRP A 54 6.53 3.28 -0.68
C TRP A 54 5.10 3.27 -0.17
N LEU A 55 4.15 3.18 -1.10
CA LEU A 55 2.73 3.01 -0.82
C LEU A 55 2.39 1.54 -1.05
N ILE A 56 2.10 0.81 0.03
CA ILE A 56 1.96 -0.65 0.00
C ILE A 56 0.52 -1.02 0.33
N GLU A 57 -0.19 -1.56 -0.67
CA GLU A 57 -1.49 -2.19 -0.49
C GLU A 57 -1.32 -3.69 -0.31
N VAL A 58 -2.03 -4.28 0.65
CA VAL A 58 -1.97 -5.71 0.96
C VAL A 58 -3.30 -6.38 0.63
N LYS A 59 -3.24 -7.50 -0.10
CA LYS A 59 -4.38 -8.36 -0.39
C LYS A 59 -3.98 -9.81 -0.24
N ASP A 60 -4.56 -10.49 0.75
CA ASP A 60 -4.42 -11.93 0.93
C ASP A 60 -5.67 -12.69 0.48
N TYR A 61 -5.60 -13.26 -0.73
CA TYR A 61 -6.67 -14.09 -1.31
C TYR A 61 -6.48 -15.58 -1.07
N ARG A 62 -5.48 -16.00 -0.29
CA ARG A 62 -5.34 -17.42 0.10
C ARG A 62 -6.45 -17.83 1.07
N THR A 63 -6.97 -16.87 1.82
CA THR A 63 -7.93 -17.11 2.92
C THR A 63 -9.30 -16.49 2.68
N ASN A 64 -9.38 -15.44 1.86
CA ASN A 64 -10.62 -14.71 1.56
C ASN A 64 -10.86 -14.64 0.06
N ARG A 65 -12.07 -14.99 -0.40
CA ARG A 65 -12.44 -14.75 -1.81
C ARG A 65 -12.73 -13.26 -2.01
N ARG A 66 -12.33 -12.72 -3.16
CA ARG A 66 -12.75 -11.37 -3.56
C ARG A 66 -14.26 -11.34 -3.75
N THR A 67 -14.93 -10.44 -3.04
CA THR A 67 -16.39 -10.20 -3.13
C THR A 67 -16.73 -8.88 -3.81
N LYS A 68 -15.75 -7.99 -3.97
CA LYS A 68 -15.96 -6.65 -4.53
C LYS A 68 -16.09 -6.71 -6.06
N ALA A 69 -17.11 -6.01 -6.57
CA ALA A 69 -17.38 -5.88 -8.01
C ALA A 69 -16.41 -4.92 -8.72
N ILE A 70 -15.80 -3.96 -8.01
CA ILE A 70 -14.78 -3.09 -8.59
C ILE A 70 -13.55 -3.91 -8.99
N ASP A 71 -12.89 -3.52 -10.06
CA ASP A 71 -11.60 -4.08 -10.48
C ASP A 71 -10.50 -3.75 -9.44
N LEU A 72 -9.59 -4.70 -9.19
CA LEU A 72 -8.52 -4.54 -8.19
C LEU A 72 -7.55 -3.43 -8.55
N GLY A 73 -7.17 -3.29 -9.83
CA GLY A 73 -6.24 -2.24 -10.25
C GLY A 73 -6.83 -0.84 -10.04
N SER A 74 -8.14 -0.71 -10.32
CA SER A 74 -8.89 0.54 -10.09
C SER A 74 -9.05 0.86 -8.60
N GLU A 75 -9.24 -0.16 -7.76
CA GLU A 75 -9.29 -0.03 -6.30
C GLU A 75 -7.95 0.47 -5.73
N VAL A 76 -6.84 -0.14 -6.14
CA VAL A 76 -5.48 0.28 -5.73
C VAL A 76 -5.18 1.69 -6.21
N ALA A 77 -5.50 2.02 -7.47
CA ALA A 77 -5.25 3.36 -8.00
C ALA A 77 -6.03 4.45 -7.24
N THR A 78 -7.27 4.15 -6.85
CA THR A 78 -8.08 5.04 -6.00
C THR A 78 -7.41 5.24 -4.64
N LYS A 79 -7.01 4.15 -3.98
CA LYS A 79 -6.31 4.20 -2.70
C LYS A 79 -5.02 5.02 -2.77
N VAL A 80 -4.21 4.85 -3.81
CA VAL A 80 -2.97 5.61 -4.02
C VAL A 80 -3.26 7.10 -4.16
N ARG A 81 -4.17 7.47 -5.07
CA ARG A 81 -4.53 8.88 -5.30
C ARG A 81 -5.01 9.55 -4.02
N ASP A 82 -5.93 8.90 -3.32
CA ASP A 82 -6.54 9.43 -2.11
C ASP A 82 -5.51 9.50 -0.96
N THR A 83 -4.62 8.52 -0.82
CA THR A 83 -3.50 8.54 0.14
C THR A 83 -2.56 9.71 -0.13
N LEU A 84 -2.21 10.00 -1.38
CA LEU A 84 -1.35 11.14 -1.71
C LEU A 84 -2.02 12.47 -1.35
N ALA A 85 -3.31 12.63 -1.66
CA ALA A 85 -4.07 13.80 -1.24
C ALA A 85 -4.15 13.92 0.30
N GLY A 86 -4.33 12.79 0.98
CA GLY A 86 -4.38 12.69 2.44
C GLY A 86 -3.04 13.05 3.08
N LEU A 87 -1.91 12.61 2.53
CA LEU A 87 -0.58 13.03 2.97
C LEU A 87 -0.37 14.54 2.81
N VAL A 88 -0.81 15.11 1.68
CA VAL A 88 -0.74 16.56 1.45
C VAL A 88 -1.55 17.34 2.48
N ALA A 89 -2.74 16.85 2.85
CA ALA A 89 -3.56 17.48 3.89
C ALA A 89 -2.94 17.26 5.29
N ALA A 90 -2.47 16.04 5.58
CA ALA A 90 -1.91 15.66 6.88
C ALA A 90 -0.67 16.49 7.24
N LYS A 91 0.20 16.80 6.26
CA LYS A 91 1.43 17.58 6.49
C LYS A 91 1.18 18.95 7.15
N SER A 92 -0.02 19.49 6.98
CA SER A 92 -0.43 20.80 7.52
C SER A 92 -1.43 20.65 8.67
N ASN A 93 -2.38 19.72 8.55
CA ASN A 93 -3.59 19.71 9.37
C ASN A 93 -3.72 18.52 10.32
N ALA A 94 -2.86 17.50 10.23
CA ALA A 94 -2.94 16.39 11.19
C ALA A 94 -2.75 16.89 12.62
N ASN A 95 -3.57 16.44 13.56
CA ASN A 95 -3.46 16.85 14.97
C ASN A 95 -2.19 16.29 15.61
N GLU A 96 -1.87 15.04 15.28
CA GLU A 96 -0.68 14.36 15.75
C GLU A 96 0.58 14.94 15.10
N HIS A 97 1.52 15.42 15.93
CA HIS A 97 2.78 15.97 15.43
C HIS A 97 3.57 14.93 14.61
N GLN A 98 3.49 13.67 15.01
CA GLN A 98 4.19 12.59 14.34
C GLN A 98 3.63 12.32 12.94
N GLU A 99 2.30 12.34 12.75
CA GLU A 99 1.67 12.21 11.43
C GLU A 99 2.00 13.38 10.52
N ARG A 100 2.01 14.63 11.03
CA ARG A 100 2.50 15.80 10.27
C ARG A 100 3.93 15.61 9.81
N ARG A 101 4.82 15.16 10.71
CA ARG A 101 6.24 14.93 10.41
C ARG A 101 6.41 13.84 9.36
N TRP A 102 5.76 12.70 9.54
CA TRP A 102 5.83 11.58 8.59
C TRP A 102 5.27 11.97 7.22
N ALA A 103 4.14 12.69 7.15
CA ALA A 103 3.61 13.17 5.88
C ALA A 103 4.58 14.11 5.15
N ARG A 104 5.24 15.03 5.87
CA ARG A 104 6.29 15.89 5.27
C ARG A 104 7.47 15.08 4.76
N GLN A 105 7.93 14.10 5.53
CA GLN A 105 9.07 13.26 5.15
C GLN A 105 8.75 12.37 3.93
N ALA A 106 7.53 11.81 3.87
CA ALA A 106 7.06 11.06 2.71
C ALA A 106 7.02 11.94 1.44
N LEU A 107 6.37 13.10 1.52
CA LEU A 107 6.23 14.02 0.39
C LEU A 107 7.54 14.69 -0.05
N ALA A 108 8.57 14.68 0.80
CA ALA A 108 9.90 15.21 0.46
C ALA A 108 10.73 14.24 -0.39
N LYS A 109 10.34 12.97 -0.50
CA LYS A 109 11.08 12.00 -1.31
C LYS A 109 10.91 12.26 -2.79
N ARG A 110 11.99 12.02 -3.55
CA ARG A 110 12.01 12.21 -5.01
C ARG A 110 11.31 11.09 -5.76
N ARG A 111 11.09 9.95 -5.12
CA ARG A 111 10.48 8.76 -5.71
C ARG A 111 9.31 8.30 -4.87
N ILE A 112 8.23 7.98 -5.54
CA ILE A 112 7.07 7.30 -4.98
C ILE A 112 6.98 5.96 -5.70
N ASN A 113 7.03 4.87 -4.95
CA ASN A 113 6.90 3.51 -5.45
C ASN A 113 5.56 2.95 -4.96
N VAL A 114 4.79 2.36 -5.86
CA VAL A 114 3.54 1.69 -5.52
C VAL A 114 3.76 0.19 -5.53
N VAL A 115 3.39 -0.46 -4.43
CA VAL A 115 3.46 -1.91 -4.27
C VAL A 115 2.07 -2.44 -3.95
N LEU A 116 1.65 -3.44 -4.70
CA LEU A 116 0.55 -4.31 -4.35
C LEU A 116 1.16 -5.64 -3.86
N HIS A 117 1.12 -5.88 -2.56
CA HIS A 117 1.43 -7.18 -1.97
C HIS A 117 0.20 -8.09 -2.10
N LEU A 118 0.26 -9.06 -2.99
CA LEU A 118 -0.86 -9.89 -3.42
C LEU A 118 -0.56 -11.37 -3.20
N GLU A 119 -1.08 -11.93 -2.13
CA GLU A 119 -1.02 -13.38 -1.90
C GLU A 119 -2.17 -14.09 -2.63
N GLN A 120 -1.84 -15.10 -3.44
CA GLN A 120 -2.82 -15.95 -4.13
C GLN A 120 -2.45 -17.43 -3.98
N PRO A 121 -3.43 -18.36 -3.97
CA PRO A 121 -3.15 -19.79 -3.96
C PRO A 121 -2.26 -20.22 -5.15
N ILE A 122 -1.17 -20.94 -4.88
CA ILE A 122 -0.25 -21.47 -5.89
C ILE A 122 -0.95 -22.52 -6.77
N LYS A 123 -1.75 -23.39 -6.15
CA LYS A 123 -2.57 -24.40 -6.86
C LYS A 123 -3.97 -23.86 -7.07
N HIS A 124 -4.28 -23.53 -8.32
CA HIS A 124 -5.63 -23.12 -8.70
C HIS A 124 -6.55 -24.34 -8.75
N SER A 125 -7.69 -24.24 -8.08
CA SER A 125 -8.74 -25.26 -8.15
C SER A 125 -10.09 -24.59 -8.39
N LYS A 126 -11.13 -25.35 -8.72
CA LYS A 126 -12.50 -24.80 -8.78
C LYS A 126 -12.95 -24.18 -7.45
N LEU A 127 -12.42 -24.65 -6.31
CA LEU A 127 -12.67 -24.05 -4.99
C LEU A 127 -11.79 -22.81 -4.71
N PHE A 128 -10.66 -22.67 -5.38
CA PHE A 128 -9.72 -21.57 -5.20
C PHE A 128 -9.19 -21.11 -6.57
N PRO A 129 -10.04 -20.48 -7.40
CA PRO A 129 -9.61 -19.96 -8.69
C PRO A 129 -8.63 -18.81 -8.49
N ARG A 130 -7.77 -18.57 -9.49
CA ARG A 130 -6.92 -17.39 -9.52
C ARG A 130 -7.83 -16.15 -9.51
N VAL A 131 -7.71 -15.33 -8.47
CA VAL A 131 -8.64 -14.22 -8.25
C VAL A 131 -8.38 -13.10 -9.24
N VAL A 132 -7.11 -12.85 -9.55
CA VAL A 132 -6.70 -11.86 -10.55
C VAL A 132 -5.49 -12.39 -11.32
N ASP A 133 -5.50 -12.21 -12.64
CA ASP A 133 -4.31 -12.41 -13.47
C ASP A 133 -3.31 -11.26 -13.24
N PRO A 134 -2.12 -11.53 -12.66
CA PRO A 134 -1.12 -10.52 -12.38
C PRO A 134 -0.62 -9.77 -13.63
N ALA A 135 -0.64 -10.39 -14.81
CA ALA A 135 -0.19 -9.73 -16.03
C ALA A 135 -1.15 -8.60 -16.43
N ASN A 136 -2.46 -8.90 -16.47
CA ASN A 136 -3.49 -7.90 -16.75
C ASN A 136 -3.53 -6.81 -15.67
N LEU A 137 -3.37 -7.20 -14.40
CA LEU A 137 -3.32 -6.25 -13.29
C LEU A 137 -2.13 -5.31 -13.41
N LYS A 138 -0.95 -5.82 -13.79
CA LYS A 138 0.25 -5.00 -13.99
C LYS A 138 0.06 -3.98 -15.12
N ILE A 139 -0.53 -4.39 -16.25
CA ILE A 139 -0.86 -3.48 -17.36
C ILE A 139 -1.81 -2.39 -16.86
N LYS A 140 -2.86 -2.76 -16.13
CA LYS A 140 -3.85 -1.82 -15.61
C LYS A 140 -3.23 -0.82 -14.65
N LEU A 141 -2.43 -1.27 -13.68
CA LEU A 141 -1.72 -0.40 -12.73
C LEU A 141 -0.75 0.53 -13.46
N GLY A 142 0.02 0.02 -14.44
CA GLY A 142 0.92 0.86 -15.25
C GLY A 142 0.17 1.96 -16.00
N GLN A 143 -1.01 1.67 -16.56
CA GLN A 143 -1.84 2.66 -17.24
C GLN A 143 -2.37 3.74 -16.27
N THR A 144 -2.89 3.33 -15.11
CA THR A 144 -3.59 4.23 -14.18
C THR A 144 -2.65 5.00 -13.26
N LEU A 145 -1.46 4.46 -12.97
CA LEU A 145 -0.52 5.02 -12.01
C LEU A 145 0.75 5.60 -12.64
N SER A 146 0.93 5.53 -13.97
CA SER A 146 2.18 5.93 -14.66
C SER A 146 2.73 7.31 -14.27
N ALA A 147 1.87 8.29 -13.99
CA ALA A 147 2.27 9.63 -13.58
C ALA A 147 2.76 9.72 -12.11
N VAL A 148 2.42 8.73 -11.29
CA VAL A 148 2.84 8.60 -9.89
C VAL A 148 4.03 7.66 -9.77
N ASP A 149 3.90 6.47 -10.34
CA ASP A 149 4.94 5.44 -10.44
C ASP A 149 4.82 4.77 -11.81
N ALA A 150 5.87 4.90 -12.63
CA ALA A 150 5.93 4.29 -13.96
C ALA A 150 6.09 2.77 -13.90
N HIS A 151 6.49 2.20 -12.76
CA HIS A 151 6.77 0.78 -12.61
C HIS A 151 6.17 0.17 -11.32
N PRO A 152 4.84 0.24 -11.11
CA PRO A 152 4.20 -0.36 -9.94
C PRO A 152 4.53 -1.84 -9.85
N LYS A 153 4.76 -2.31 -8.62
CA LYS A 153 5.14 -3.70 -8.35
C LYS A 153 3.95 -4.49 -7.82
N ILE A 154 3.81 -5.72 -8.31
CA ILE A 154 2.92 -6.72 -7.75
C ILE A 154 3.83 -7.83 -7.24
N VAL A 155 3.82 -8.06 -5.94
CA VAL A 155 4.69 -9.03 -5.26
C VAL A 155 3.89 -9.89 -4.28
N ASP A 156 4.48 -10.98 -3.83
CA ASP A 156 4.06 -11.83 -2.73
C ASP A 156 5.28 -12.07 -1.82
N GLN A 157 5.09 -12.79 -0.71
CA GLN A 157 6.16 -13.08 0.24
C GLN A 157 7.36 -13.84 -0.33
N HIS A 158 7.25 -14.45 -1.52
CA HIS A 158 8.30 -15.24 -2.15
C HIS A 158 9.03 -14.51 -3.29
N ASN A 159 8.58 -13.32 -3.70
CA ASN A 159 9.14 -12.61 -4.86
C ASN A 159 9.34 -11.10 -4.67
N LEU A 160 9.52 -10.63 -3.43
CA LEU A 160 9.95 -9.26 -3.17
C LEU A 160 11.21 -8.92 -3.99
N SER A 161 11.24 -7.70 -4.52
CA SER A 161 12.37 -7.23 -5.32
C SER A 161 13.57 -6.90 -4.41
N ALA A 162 14.80 -7.05 -4.91
CA ALA A 162 16.02 -6.82 -4.13
C ALA A 162 16.15 -5.39 -3.54
N ASN A 163 15.43 -4.42 -4.09
CA ASN A 163 15.39 -3.05 -3.60
C ASN A 163 14.26 -2.78 -2.58
N MET A 164 13.50 -3.81 -2.20
CA MET A 164 12.54 -3.76 -1.11
C MET A 164 13.24 -4.23 0.16
N SER A 165 13.54 -3.32 1.07
CA SER A 165 14.34 -3.61 2.27
C SER A 165 13.56 -4.29 3.40
N TRP A 166 12.30 -4.66 3.17
CA TRP A 166 11.48 -5.38 4.13
C TRP A 166 11.30 -6.84 3.72
N THR A 167 10.94 -7.68 4.68
CA THR A 167 10.54 -9.07 4.43
C THR A 167 9.08 -9.26 4.84
N VAL A 168 8.45 -10.31 4.29
CA VAL A 168 7.06 -10.67 4.61
C VAL A 168 6.99 -12.16 4.91
N THR A 169 6.24 -12.53 5.94
CA THR A 169 5.97 -13.93 6.29
C THR A 169 4.52 -14.11 6.73
N GLY A 170 3.86 -15.19 6.31
CA GLY A 170 2.57 -15.65 6.84
C GLY A 170 1.70 -16.37 5.82
#